data_AF-A0A7G9WEY6-F1
#
_entry.id   AF-A0A7G9WEY6-F1
#
_cell.length_a   1.000
_cell.length_b   1.000
_cell.length_c   1.000
_cell.angle_alpha   90.00
_cell.angle_beta   90.00
_cell.angle_gamma   90.00
#
_symmetry.space_group_name_H-M   'P 1'
#
loop_
_entity.id
_entity.type
_entity.pdbx_description
1 polymer ?
#
loop_
_entity_poly.entity_id
_entity_poly.type
_entity_poly.pdbx_seq_one_letter_code
_entity_poly.pdbx_strand_id
1 'polypeptide(L)'
;MKKKRILIVLAAVVTMGSACAASQCADSRTTLQQKIEIKQVNEPVPAEQDISTQWGLRCIYPVSITINGTENRLLMQFADQQQAMEKIKTCYPDFLRVVAQKFSLQPLSDSNWKDYQNHLRQYTCGALPEDLGGEKNLKPYQAMQQFLAFYEDKGKNEELLSRVHTMNILFDLHYRSPLEPFVVELPYDSPALRAFPHNSVNGGLL
;
A
#
# COMPACT_ATOMS: atom_id res chain seq x y z
N MET A 1 71.21 -16.73 -47.08
CA MET A 1 71.07 -18.15 -46.65
C MET A 1 72.08 -18.38 -45.54
N LYS A 2 71.81 -18.80 -44.30
CA LYS A 2 70.85 -19.77 -43.77
C LYS A 2 70.34 -19.28 -42.40
N LYS A 3 69.06 -19.55 -42.14
CA LYS A 3 68.33 -19.35 -40.89
C LYS A 3 68.89 -20.29 -39.80
N LYS A 4 69.01 -19.81 -38.56
CA LYS A 4 68.88 -20.64 -37.37
C LYS A 4 67.81 -20.04 -36.47
N ARG A 5 66.67 -20.73 -36.44
CA ARG A 5 65.53 -20.47 -35.56
C ARG A 5 65.88 -21.07 -34.21
N ILE A 6 65.81 -20.28 -33.14
CA ILE A 6 65.69 -20.79 -31.78
C ILE A 6 64.22 -20.68 -31.41
N LEU A 7 63.59 -21.84 -31.40
CA LEU A 7 62.32 -22.14 -30.77
C LEU A 7 62.60 -22.30 -29.27
N ILE A 8 61.76 -21.77 -28.38
CA ILE A 8 61.27 -22.49 -27.18
C ILE A 8 60.20 -21.64 -26.46
N VAL A 9 58.97 -22.18 -26.58
CA VAL A 9 57.88 -22.32 -25.59
C VAL A 9 57.35 -21.08 -24.86
N LEU A 10 56.26 -20.55 -25.43
CA LEU A 10 55.20 -19.84 -24.69
C LEU A 10 54.63 -20.76 -23.61
N ALA A 11 54.81 -20.42 -22.34
CA ALA A 11 53.97 -20.92 -21.26
C ALA A 11 52.69 -20.08 -21.21
N ALA A 12 51.68 -20.48 -21.97
CA ALA A 12 50.32 -20.00 -21.79
C ALA A 12 49.76 -20.63 -20.51
N VAL A 13 49.81 -19.89 -19.40
CA VAL A 13 49.01 -20.21 -18.23
C VAL A 13 47.57 -19.87 -18.59
N VAL A 14 46.85 -20.87 -19.11
CA VAL A 14 45.39 -20.85 -19.15
C VAL A 14 44.94 -21.03 -17.71
N THR A 15 44.82 -19.93 -16.97
CA THR A 15 43.92 -19.92 -15.83
C THR A 15 42.52 -20.04 -16.44
N MET A 16 41.97 -21.26 -16.41
CA MET A 16 40.54 -21.48 -16.38
C MET A 16 40.03 -20.82 -15.10
N GLY A 17 39.91 -19.49 -15.15
CA GLY A 17 39.08 -18.73 -14.24
C GLY A 17 37.66 -19.12 -14.56
N SER A 18 37.21 -20.16 -13.86
CA SER A 18 35.85 -20.66 -13.86
C SER A 18 34.87 -19.50 -13.98
N ALA A 19 34.05 -19.58 -15.03
CA ALA A 19 32.88 -18.77 -15.21
C ALA A 19 31.95 -18.96 -13.99
N CYS A 20 32.16 -18.18 -12.95
CA CYS A 20 31.08 -17.76 -12.07
C CYS A 20 30.51 -16.48 -12.65
N ALA A 21 30.00 -16.54 -13.88
CA ALA A 21 28.85 -15.72 -14.20
C ALA A 21 27.75 -16.26 -13.30
N ALA A 22 27.64 -15.69 -12.09
CA ALA A 22 26.41 -15.74 -11.34
C ALA A 22 25.36 -15.07 -12.23
N SER A 23 24.78 -15.85 -13.13
CA SER A 23 23.49 -15.61 -13.73
C SER A 23 22.49 -15.68 -12.58
N GLN A 24 22.50 -14.66 -11.73
CA GLN A 24 21.29 -14.18 -11.12
C GLN A 24 20.49 -13.55 -12.28
N CYS A 25 19.88 -14.42 -13.09
CA CYS A 25 18.61 -14.13 -13.70
C CYS A 25 17.67 -13.88 -12.52
N ALA A 26 17.76 -12.67 -11.95
CA ALA A 26 16.70 -12.17 -11.10
C ALA A 26 15.46 -12.27 -11.96
N ASP A 27 14.49 -13.06 -11.52
CA ASP A 27 13.23 -13.16 -12.21
C ASP A 27 12.71 -11.73 -12.38
N SER A 28 12.49 -11.31 -13.63
CA SER A 28 11.94 -10.00 -13.98
C SER A 28 10.63 -9.70 -13.23
N ARG A 29 9.96 -10.73 -12.72
CA ARG A 29 8.75 -10.64 -11.90
C ARG A 29 9.00 -10.26 -10.44
N THR A 30 10.19 -10.52 -9.90
CA THR A 30 10.47 -10.36 -8.45
C THR A 30 11.36 -9.15 -8.13
N THR A 31 11.92 -8.48 -9.15
CA THR A 31 12.83 -7.34 -8.98
C THR A 31 12.44 -6.16 -9.86
N LEU A 32 12.76 -4.95 -9.39
CA LEU A 32 12.48 -3.71 -10.10
C LEU A 32 13.36 -3.59 -11.37
N GLN A 33 12.74 -3.49 -12.55
CA GLN A 33 13.43 -3.41 -13.84
C GLN A 33 13.55 -1.99 -14.38
N GLN A 34 12.66 -1.10 -13.94
CA GLN A 34 12.61 0.31 -14.32
C GLN A 34 12.14 1.13 -13.14
N LYS A 35 12.37 2.45 -13.14
CA LYS A 35 11.80 3.33 -12.12
C LYS A 35 10.28 3.20 -12.11
N ILE A 36 9.72 3.21 -10.90
CA ILE A 36 8.28 3.24 -10.70
C ILE A 36 7.80 4.63 -11.08
N GLU A 37 6.86 4.70 -12.02
CA GLU A 37 6.22 5.94 -12.42
C GLU A 37 5.04 6.25 -11.50
N ILE A 38 4.87 7.52 -11.14
CA ILE A 38 3.73 7.99 -10.34
C ILE A 38 2.86 8.89 -11.22
N LYS A 39 1.55 8.63 -11.25
CA LYS A 39 0.58 9.44 -11.99
C LYS A 39 -0.54 9.91 -11.06
N GLN A 40 -0.82 11.20 -11.09
CA GLN A 40 -2.01 11.78 -10.46
C GLN A 40 -3.19 11.54 -11.39
N VAL A 41 -4.21 10.81 -10.93
CA VAL A 41 -5.34 10.39 -11.79
C VAL A 41 -6.68 10.95 -11.33
N ASN A 42 -6.89 11.10 -10.02
CA ASN A 42 -8.14 11.63 -9.42
C ASN A 42 -9.41 10.97 -9.99
N GLU A 43 -9.35 9.68 -10.27
CA GLU A 43 -10.45 8.92 -10.88
C GLU A 43 -11.59 8.76 -9.87
N PRO A 44 -12.86 9.01 -10.26
CA PRO A 44 -13.99 8.75 -9.37
C PRO A 44 -14.12 7.26 -9.07
N VAL A 45 -14.49 6.93 -7.83
CA VAL A 45 -14.83 5.55 -7.47
C VAL A 45 -16.19 5.18 -8.10
N PRO A 46 -16.34 3.99 -8.72
CA PRO A 46 -17.62 3.52 -9.24
C PRO A 46 -18.70 3.47 -8.15
N ALA A 47 -19.96 3.77 -8.50
CA ALA A 47 -21.06 3.87 -7.52
C ALA A 47 -21.25 2.59 -6.70
N GLU A 48 -21.12 1.41 -7.33
CA GLU A 48 -21.13 0.10 -6.68
C GLU A 48 -20.03 -0.12 -5.63
N GLN A 49 -18.96 0.68 -5.66
CA GLN A 49 -17.85 0.62 -4.70
C GLN A 49 -17.85 1.83 -3.74
N ASP A 50 -18.64 2.86 -4.04
CA ASP A 50 -18.71 4.08 -3.24
C ASP A 50 -19.68 3.92 -2.06
N ILE A 51 -19.18 3.23 -1.05
CA ILE A 51 -19.75 3.12 0.28
C ILE A 51 -19.94 4.47 1.01
N SER A 52 -19.31 5.55 0.54
CA SER A 52 -19.40 6.89 1.15
C SER A 52 -20.59 7.68 0.63
N THR A 53 -21.25 7.18 -0.42
CA THR A 53 -22.51 7.71 -0.98
C THR A 53 -23.59 7.86 0.10
N GLN A 54 -23.64 6.95 1.09
CA GLN A 54 -24.58 7.04 2.21
C GLN A 54 -24.41 8.29 3.07
N TRP A 55 -23.22 8.90 3.04
CA TRP A 55 -22.90 10.16 3.70
C TRP A 55 -22.93 11.35 2.74
N GLY A 56 -23.24 11.14 1.46
CA GLY A 56 -23.15 12.17 0.43
C GLY A 56 -21.72 12.67 0.23
N LEU A 57 -20.73 11.83 0.54
CA LEU A 57 -19.32 12.09 0.29
C LEU A 57 -18.92 11.44 -1.04
N ARG A 58 -17.85 11.96 -1.64
CA ARG A 58 -17.27 11.41 -2.87
C ARG A 58 -15.92 10.82 -2.56
N CYS A 59 -15.66 9.61 -3.06
CA CYS A 59 -14.34 9.01 -3.06
C CYS A 59 -13.67 9.06 -4.44
N ILE A 60 -12.34 9.07 -4.43
CA ILE A 60 -11.50 9.02 -5.64
C ILE A 60 -10.34 8.05 -5.45
N TYR A 61 -9.80 7.55 -6.56
CA TYR A 61 -8.43 7.03 -6.64
C TYR A 61 -7.51 8.21 -6.99
N PRO A 62 -6.73 8.75 -6.03
CA PRO A 62 -5.95 9.96 -6.29
C PRO A 62 -4.76 9.69 -7.21
N VAL A 63 -4.14 8.51 -7.06
CA VAL A 63 -2.84 8.17 -7.66
C VAL A 63 -2.86 6.76 -8.22
N SER A 64 -2.17 6.58 -9.36
CA SER A 64 -1.71 5.27 -9.84
C SER A 64 -0.18 5.23 -9.90
N ILE A 65 0.36 4.03 -9.76
CA ILE A 65 1.80 3.76 -9.94
C ILE A 65 2.02 2.67 -10.99
N THR A 66 3.07 2.81 -11.79
CA THR A 66 3.44 1.81 -12.80
C THR A 66 4.71 1.08 -12.39
N ILE A 67 4.60 -0.22 -12.13
CA ILE A 67 5.71 -1.10 -11.73
C ILE A 67 5.97 -2.08 -12.87
N ASN A 68 7.18 -2.05 -13.45
CA ASN A 68 7.56 -2.92 -14.58
C ASN A 68 6.49 -2.98 -15.69
N GLY A 69 5.96 -1.82 -16.09
CA GLY A 69 4.92 -1.68 -17.11
C GLY A 69 3.50 -2.01 -16.68
N THR A 70 3.28 -2.43 -15.43
CA THR A 70 1.96 -2.74 -14.89
C THR A 70 1.44 -1.58 -14.05
N GLU A 71 0.30 -1.01 -14.43
CA GLU A 71 -0.36 0.07 -13.69
C GLU A 71 -1.18 -0.49 -12.51
N ASN A 72 -1.06 0.17 -11.36
CA ASN A 72 -1.74 -0.17 -10.12
C ASN A 72 -2.30 1.11 -9.51
N ARG A 73 -3.62 1.14 -9.27
CA ARG A 73 -4.23 2.20 -8.48
C ARG A 73 -3.77 2.07 -7.03
N LEU A 74 -3.62 3.19 -6.34
CA LEU A 74 -3.46 3.19 -4.89
C LEU A 74 -4.83 3.09 -4.19
N LEU A 75 -4.85 3.13 -2.86
CA LEU A 75 -6.10 3.05 -2.10
C LEU A 75 -7.01 4.23 -2.44
N MET A 76 -8.32 3.99 -2.40
CA MET A 76 -9.30 5.06 -2.54
C MET A 76 -9.25 6.01 -1.34
N GLN A 77 -9.61 7.27 -1.53
CA GLN A 77 -9.65 8.28 -0.49
C GLN A 77 -10.86 9.19 -0.65
N PHE A 78 -11.28 9.84 0.43
CA PHE A 78 -12.21 10.96 0.33
C PHE A 78 -11.62 12.05 -0.57
N ALA A 79 -12.43 12.55 -1.51
CA ALA A 79 -12.03 13.68 -2.36
C ALA A 79 -11.74 14.94 -1.54
N ASP A 80 -12.44 15.11 -0.41
CA ASP A 80 -12.21 16.15 0.58
C ASP A 80 -12.24 15.53 2.00
N GLN A 81 -11.06 15.42 2.61
CA GLN A 81 -10.87 14.85 3.94
C GLN A 81 -11.50 15.71 5.05
N GLN A 82 -11.45 17.04 4.91
CA GLN A 82 -12.02 17.95 5.91
C GLN A 82 -13.54 17.88 5.86
N GLN A 83 -14.11 17.88 4.66
CA GLN A 83 -15.55 17.68 4.50
C GLN A 83 -15.99 16.33 5.08
N ALA A 84 -15.23 15.26 4.85
CA ALA A 84 -15.53 13.95 5.41
C ALA A 84 -15.52 13.95 6.95
N MET A 85 -14.53 14.59 7.57
CA MET A 85 -14.42 14.76 9.02
C MET A 85 -15.61 15.51 9.62
N GLU A 86 -15.99 16.65 9.01
CA GLU A 86 -17.15 17.42 9.48
C GLU A 86 -18.46 16.69 9.23
N LYS A 87 -18.56 15.91 8.16
CA LYS A 87 -19.74 15.11 7.87
C LYS A 87 -19.94 14.00 8.91
N ILE A 88 -18.90 13.25 9.26
CA ILE A 88 -19.05 12.17 10.24
C ILE A 88 -19.43 12.72 11.63
N LYS A 89 -18.88 13.87 12.02
CA LYS A 89 -19.24 14.58 13.26
C LYS A 89 -20.71 14.94 13.34
N THR A 90 -21.28 15.38 12.22
CA THR A 90 -22.68 15.81 12.14
C THR A 90 -23.66 14.65 11.98
N CYS A 91 -23.25 13.55 11.36
CA CYS A 91 -24.08 12.35 11.21
C CYS A 91 -24.28 11.58 12.52
N TYR A 92 -23.26 11.52 13.39
CA TYR A 92 -23.29 10.71 14.62
C TYR A 92 -22.80 11.45 15.87
N PRO A 93 -23.31 12.66 16.18
CA PRO A 93 -22.80 13.49 17.27
C PRO A 93 -22.96 12.83 18.64
N ASP A 94 -24.09 12.15 18.88
CA ASP A 94 -24.34 11.48 20.16
C ASP A 94 -23.42 10.28 20.39
N PHE A 95 -23.18 9.47 19.35
CA PHE A 95 -22.28 8.34 19.45
C PHE A 95 -20.84 8.81 19.72
N LEU A 96 -20.37 9.83 18.98
CA LEU A 96 -19.05 10.42 19.18
C LEU A 96 -18.89 10.98 20.60
N ARG A 97 -19.92 11.65 21.13
CA ARG A 97 -19.92 12.12 22.52
C ARG A 97 -19.78 10.98 23.52
N VAL A 98 -20.51 9.88 23.34
CA VAL A 98 -20.42 8.70 24.21
C VAL A 98 -19.03 8.08 24.16
N VAL A 99 -18.45 7.90 22.97
CA VAL A 99 -17.09 7.36 22.81
C VAL A 99 -16.05 8.29 23.47
N ALA A 100 -16.15 9.60 23.22
CA ALA A 100 -15.25 10.58 23.80
C ALA A 100 -15.30 10.59 25.32
N GLN A 101 -16.50 10.50 25.91
CA GLN A 101 -16.68 10.44 27.36
C GLN A 101 -16.12 9.14 27.95
N LYS A 102 -16.41 7.99 27.33
CA LYS A 102 -15.95 6.69 27.83
C LYS A 102 -14.42 6.59 27.91
N PHE A 103 -13.73 7.13 26.91
CA PHE A 103 -12.27 7.01 26.78
C PHE A 103 -11.53 8.31 27.10
N SER A 104 -12.20 9.32 27.65
CA SER A 104 -11.62 10.64 27.97
C SER A 104 -10.92 11.30 26.77
N LEU A 105 -11.48 11.14 25.57
CA LEU A 105 -10.92 11.69 24.34
C LEU A 105 -11.40 13.12 24.11
N GLN A 106 -10.56 13.91 23.43
CA GLN A 106 -10.98 15.18 22.85
C GLN A 106 -12.00 14.94 21.71
N PRO A 107 -12.79 15.95 21.32
CA PRO A 107 -13.65 15.86 20.14
C PRO A 107 -12.85 15.38 18.92
N LEU A 108 -13.46 14.50 18.11
CA LEU A 108 -12.80 13.91 16.93
C LEU A 108 -12.18 15.00 16.03
N SER A 109 -10.97 14.77 15.54
CA SER A 109 -10.20 15.66 14.69
C SER A 109 -9.16 14.90 13.87
N ASP A 110 -8.57 15.58 12.89
CA ASP A 110 -7.45 15.07 12.09
C ASP A 110 -6.24 14.66 12.95
N SER A 111 -6.10 15.22 14.15
CA SER A 111 -4.99 14.93 15.06
C SER A 111 -5.23 13.76 16.02
N ASN A 112 -6.48 13.32 16.22
CA ASN A 112 -6.82 12.29 17.21
C ASN A 112 -7.68 11.13 16.67
N TRP A 113 -8.00 11.10 15.38
CA TRP A 113 -8.84 10.04 14.81
C TRP A 113 -8.30 8.62 15.04
N LYS A 114 -6.97 8.46 15.10
CA LYS A 114 -6.31 7.19 15.44
C LYS A 114 -6.68 6.70 16.84
N ASP A 115 -6.85 7.61 17.81
CA ASP A 115 -7.23 7.24 19.17
C ASP A 115 -8.64 6.63 19.20
N TYR A 116 -9.58 7.24 18.46
CA TYR A 116 -10.92 6.69 18.26
C TYR A 116 -10.86 5.32 17.59
N GLN A 117 -10.07 5.17 16.53
CA GLN A 117 -9.90 3.89 15.83
C GLN A 117 -9.38 2.79 16.76
N ASN A 118 -8.32 3.09 17.52
CA ASN A 118 -7.69 2.14 18.43
C ASN A 118 -8.65 1.66 19.52
N HIS A 119 -9.42 2.57 20.13
CA HIS A 119 -10.39 2.21 21.17
C HIS A 119 -11.61 1.46 20.62
N LEU A 120 -12.03 1.73 19.39
CA LEU A 120 -13.21 1.09 18.80
C LEU A 120 -12.89 -0.27 18.14
N ARG A 121 -11.63 -0.48 17.71
CA ARG A 121 -11.18 -1.73 17.06
C ARG A 121 -11.36 -2.97 17.93
N GLN A 122 -11.31 -2.83 19.26
CA GLN A 122 -11.47 -3.97 20.18
C GLN A 122 -12.88 -4.62 20.11
N TYR A 123 -13.86 -3.95 19.51
CA TYR A 123 -15.25 -4.41 19.43
C TYR A 123 -15.63 -4.98 18.06
N THR A 124 -14.67 -5.17 17.14
CA THR A 124 -14.96 -5.64 15.77
C THR A 124 -15.48 -7.08 15.70
N CYS A 125 -15.16 -7.92 16.69
CA CYS A 125 -15.54 -9.34 16.75
C CYS A 125 -16.56 -9.65 17.86
N GLY A 126 -17.24 -8.65 18.42
CA GLY A 126 -18.14 -8.83 19.55
C GLY A 126 -19.31 -7.84 19.56
N ALA A 127 -20.20 -8.00 20.54
CA ALA A 127 -21.26 -7.02 20.77
C ALA A 127 -20.67 -5.68 21.21
N LEU A 128 -21.22 -4.58 20.72
CA LEU A 128 -20.90 -3.26 21.25
C LEU A 128 -21.36 -3.21 22.71
N PRO A 129 -20.53 -2.76 23.67
CA PRO A 129 -20.92 -2.77 25.07
C PRO A 129 -22.02 -1.73 25.36
N GLU A 130 -22.85 -1.99 26.37
CA GLU A 130 -23.99 -1.14 26.75
C GLU A 130 -23.60 0.30 27.12
N ASP A 131 -22.41 0.49 27.67
CA ASP A 131 -21.85 1.81 28.00
C ASP A 131 -21.43 2.62 26.76
N LEU A 132 -21.26 1.96 25.60
CA LEU A 132 -21.18 2.58 24.27
C LEU A 132 -22.55 2.61 23.57
N GLY A 133 -23.60 2.22 24.27
CA GLY A 133 -24.97 2.19 23.80
C GLY A 133 -25.40 0.87 23.17
N GLY A 134 -24.63 -0.21 23.22
CA GLY A 134 -25.13 -1.53 22.81
C GLY A 134 -25.70 -1.55 21.38
N GLU A 135 -26.78 -2.31 21.18
CA GLU A 135 -27.39 -2.49 19.86
C GLU A 135 -27.87 -1.20 19.20
N LYS A 136 -28.41 -0.22 19.97
CA LYS A 136 -28.89 1.06 19.39
C LYS A 136 -27.78 1.85 18.68
N ASN A 137 -26.53 1.65 19.09
CA ASN A 137 -25.37 2.35 18.54
C ASN A 137 -24.57 1.48 17.55
N LEU A 138 -25.06 0.29 17.19
CA LEU A 138 -24.37 -0.59 16.25
C LEU A 138 -24.17 0.06 14.86
N LYS A 139 -25.22 0.70 14.32
CA LYS A 139 -25.12 1.38 13.02
C LYS A 139 -24.14 2.57 13.04
N PRO A 140 -24.21 3.51 14.01
CA PRO A 140 -23.17 4.53 14.19
C PRO A 140 -21.76 3.96 14.35
N TYR A 141 -21.60 2.87 15.11
CA TYR A 141 -20.32 2.21 15.29
C TYR A 141 -19.76 1.67 13.97
N GLN A 142 -20.55 0.94 13.20
CA GLN A 142 -20.16 0.40 11.89
C GLN A 142 -19.78 1.52 10.92
N ALA A 143 -20.59 2.58 10.87
CA ALA A 143 -20.31 3.76 10.06
C ALA A 143 -18.99 4.44 10.47
N MET A 144 -18.71 4.55 11.77
CA MET A 144 -17.47 5.10 12.28
C MET A 144 -16.26 4.23 11.95
N GLN A 145 -16.35 2.91 12.12
CA GLN A 145 -15.28 1.97 11.75
C GLN A 145 -14.94 2.10 10.26
N GLN A 146 -15.97 2.16 9.42
CA GLN A 146 -15.81 2.36 8.00
C GLN A 146 -15.14 3.71 7.70
N PHE A 147 -15.66 4.81 8.23
CA PHE A 147 -15.07 6.14 8.07
C PHE A 147 -13.57 6.16 8.43
N LEU A 148 -13.21 5.64 9.61
CA LEU A 148 -11.83 5.66 10.10
C LEU A 148 -10.89 4.82 9.21
N ALA A 149 -11.37 3.71 8.63
CA ALA A 149 -10.58 2.93 7.68
C ALA A 149 -10.25 3.73 6.41
N PHE A 150 -11.23 4.40 5.80
CA PHE A 150 -10.99 5.23 4.60
C PHE A 150 -10.21 6.50 4.89
N TYR A 151 -10.38 7.05 6.09
CA TYR A 151 -9.62 8.21 6.54
C TYR A 151 -8.12 7.86 6.69
N GLU A 152 -7.80 6.64 7.16
CA GLU A 152 -6.43 6.13 7.27
C GLU A 152 -5.74 5.93 5.91
N ASP A 153 -6.49 5.55 4.87
CA ASP A 153 -5.93 5.21 3.55
C ASP A 153 -5.19 6.37 2.89
N LYS A 154 -5.44 7.62 3.33
CA LYS A 154 -4.59 8.76 2.97
C LYS A 154 -3.15 8.58 3.43
N GLY A 155 -2.95 8.30 4.71
CA GLY A 155 -1.62 8.08 5.28
C GLY A 155 -0.93 6.87 4.66
N LYS A 156 -1.65 5.76 4.43
CA LYS A 156 -1.08 4.57 3.77
C LYS A 156 -0.58 4.88 2.36
N ASN A 157 -1.31 5.66 1.57
CA ASN A 157 -0.85 6.05 0.25
C ASN A 157 0.38 6.98 0.33
N GLU A 158 0.42 7.91 1.28
CA GLU A 158 1.60 8.78 1.51
C GLU A 158 2.84 7.95 1.88
N GLU A 159 2.70 6.96 2.76
CA GLU A 159 3.75 6.02 3.13
C GLU A 159 4.23 5.20 1.92
N LEU A 160 3.31 4.65 1.14
CA LEU A 160 3.63 3.89 -0.07
C LEU A 160 4.39 4.74 -1.09
N LEU A 161 3.98 6.00 -1.30
CA LEU A 161 4.66 6.92 -2.21
C LEU A 161 6.07 7.29 -1.72
N SER A 162 6.27 7.42 -0.42
CA SER A 162 7.61 7.59 0.17
C SER A 162 8.51 6.37 -0.11
N ARG A 163 7.95 5.16 -0.03
CA ARG A 163 8.67 3.93 -0.40
C ARG A 163 8.99 3.89 -1.88
N VAL A 164 8.06 4.29 -2.76
CA VAL A 164 8.32 4.43 -4.21
C VAL A 164 9.52 5.36 -4.46
N HIS A 165 9.57 6.51 -3.79
CA HIS A 165 10.70 7.43 -3.90
C HIS A 165 12.02 6.77 -3.49
N THR A 166 12.03 6.07 -2.35
CA THR A 166 13.20 5.32 -1.87
C THR A 166 13.65 4.25 -2.87
N MET A 167 12.72 3.48 -3.42
CA MET A 167 13.04 2.45 -4.43
C MET A 167 13.62 3.05 -5.71
N ASN A 168 13.09 4.19 -6.16
CA ASN A 168 13.61 4.89 -7.32
C ASN A 168 15.03 5.43 -7.09
N ILE A 169 15.38 5.88 -5.88
CA ILE A 169 16.75 6.24 -5.52
C ILE A 169 17.67 5.01 -5.58
N LEU A 170 17.25 3.89 -4.97
CA LEU A 170 18.03 2.66 -4.98
C LEU A 170 18.27 2.15 -6.41
N PHE A 171 17.26 2.27 -7.28
CA PHE A 171 17.38 1.95 -8.69
C PHE A 171 18.43 2.80 -9.41
N ASP A 172 18.42 4.12 -9.19
CA ASP A 172 19.41 5.04 -9.77
C ASP A 172 20.84 4.71 -9.30
N LEU A 173 20.98 4.18 -8.08
CA LEU A 173 22.24 3.68 -7.52
C LEU A 173 22.59 2.25 -7.96
N HIS A 174 21.86 1.69 -8.93
CA HIS A 174 22.03 0.34 -9.47
C HIS A 174 21.84 -0.80 -8.45
N TYR A 175 21.13 -0.55 -7.34
CA TYR A 175 20.69 -1.61 -6.45
C TYR A 175 19.48 -2.33 -7.04
N ARG A 176 19.54 -3.66 -7.09
CA ARG A 176 18.40 -4.49 -7.46
C ARG A 176 17.45 -4.63 -6.28
N SER A 177 16.46 -3.73 -6.20
CA SER A 177 15.44 -3.80 -5.15
C SER A 177 14.47 -4.97 -5.40
N PRO A 178 14.26 -5.87 -4.42
CA PRO A 178 13.19 -6.85 -4.48
C PRO A 178 11.84 -6.14 -4.42
N LEU A 179 10.89 -6.60 -5.23
CA LEU A 179 9.55 -6.01 -5.32
C LEU A 179 8.57 -6.60 -4.31
N GLU A 180 8.80 -7.82 -3.83
CA GLU A 180 7.85 -8.54 -2.97
C GLU A 180 7.44 -7.74 -1.70
N PRO A 181 8.38 -7.20 -0.89
CA PRO A 181 8.01 -6.41 0.29
C PRO A 181 7.26 -5.12 -0.04
N PHE A 182 7.35 -4.65 -1.30
CA PHE A 182 6.64 -3.47 -1.76
C PHE A 182 5.24 -3.81 -2.25
N VAL A 183 5.13 -4.86 -3.06
CA VAL A 183 3.90 -5.22 -3.75
C VAL A 183 2.83 -5.74 -2.78
N VAL A 184 3.21 -6.37 -1.67
CA VAL A 184 2.27 -6.80 -0.61
C VAL A 184 1.56 -5.65 0.12
N GLU A 185 2.05 -4.42 -0.01
CA GLU A 185 1.41 -3.23 0.57
C GLU A 185 0.44 -2.55 -0.41
N LEU A 186 0.39 -3.01 -1.67
CA LEU A 186 -0.56 -2.49 -2.65
C LEU A 186 -2.00 -2.94 -2.31
N PRO A 187 -3.03 -2.21 -2.81
CA PRO A 187 -4.41 -2.67 -2.73
C PRO A 187 -4.54 -4.11 -3.22
N TYR A 188 -5.40 -4.89 -2.56
CA TYR A 188 -5.56 -6.33 -2.82
C TYR A 188 -5.91 -6.64 -4.28
N ASP A 189 -6.62 -5.74 -4.96
CA ASP A 189 -7.00 -5.87 -6.36
C ASP A 189 -5.92 -5.43 -7.36
N SER A 190 -4.76 -4.98 -6.89
CA SER A 190 -3.65 -4.51 -7.72
C SER A 190 -3.13 -5.61 -8.65
N PRO A 191 -3.02 -5.33 -9.97
CA PRO A 191 -2.49 -6.31 -10.92
C PRO A 191 -1.09 -6.81 -10.59
N ALA A 192 -0.21 -5.94 -10.08
CA ALA A 192 1.12 -6.34 -9.63
C ALA A 192 1.04 -7.38 -8.52
N LEU A 193 0.19 -7.19 -7.50
CA LEU A 193 0.04 -8.14 -6.40
C LEU A 193 -0.47 -9.51 -6.86
N ARG A 194 -1.41 -9.55 -7.79
CA ARG A 194 -1.94 -10.80 -8.36
C ARG A 194 -0.90 -11.55 -9.19
N ALA A 195 0.04 -10.85 -9.80
CA ALA A 195 1.10 -11.44 -10.60
C ALA A 195 2.24 -12.06 -9.77
N PHE A 196 2.28 -11.84 -8.44
CA PHE A 196 3.35 -12.38 -7.60
C PHE A 196 3.19 -13.89 -7.36
N PRO A 197 4.29 -14.68 -7.46
CA PRO A 197 4.25 -16.14 -7.41
C PRO A 197 3.53 -16.72 -6.19
N HIS A 198 3.77 -16.19 -4.98
CA HIS A 198 3.16 -16.72 -3.76
C HIS A 198 1.64 -16.52 -3.68
N ASN A 199 1.09 -15.53 -4.38
CA ASN A 199 -0.37 -15.28 -4.42
C ASN A 199 -1.08 -16.14 -5.49
N SER A 200 -0.33 -16.62 -6.49
CA SER A 200 -0.87 -17.50 -7.53
C SER A 200 -1.04 -18.96 -7.07
N VAL A 201 -0.36 -19.38 -6.00
CA VAL A 201 -0.34 -20.79 -5.54
C VAL A 201 -1.33 -21.05 -4.39
N ASN A 202 -1.74 -20.03 -3.64
CA ASN A 202 -2.65 -20.17 -2.48
C ASN A 202 -4.11 -19.72 -2.75
N GLY A 203 -4.53 -19.60 -4.01
CA GLY A 203 -5.92 -19.27 -4.34
C GLY A 203 -6.35 -17.86 -3.91
N GLY A 204 -5.40 -16.92 -3.72
CA GLY A 204 -5.72 -15.53 -3.43
C GLY A 204 -6.23 -15.24 -2.01
N LEU A 205 -6.10 -16.12 -1.04
CA LEU A 205 -6.45 -15.78 0.35
C LEU A 205 -5.23 -15.21 1.10
N LEU A 206 -5.09 -13.88 1.01
CA LEU A 206 -4.53 -13.05 2.08
C LEU A 206 -5.70 -12.34 2.78
#